data_AF-A0A142J7T3-F1
#
_entry.id   AF-A0A142J7T3-F1
#
_cell.length_a   1.000
_cell.length_b   1.000
_cell.length_c   1.000
_cell.angle_alpha   90.00
_cell.angle_beta   90.00
_cell.angle_gamma   90.00
#
_symmetry.space_group_name_H-M   'P 1'
#
loop_
_entity.id
_entity.type
_entity.pdbx_description
1 polymer ?
#
loop_
_entity_poly.entity_id
_entity_poly.type
_entity_poly.pdbx_seq_one_letter_code
_entity_poly.pdbx_strand_id
1 'polypeptide(L)'
;TKAQINEIIGFLKTGPLNADTEVIVGVPAIYLDFVRSNAPSNVEVAAQNAYKAEKGAFTGETSPLMLKDIGVNWVILGHSERRQIFGESDELIAEKVAFALSNGLKVIACIGETLDERESGRTEEVVFRQTQAIANKISDWSNVVIAYEPVWAIGTGKTATPQQAQDVHKALRQWISKNISADVANAI
;
A
#
# COMPACT_ATOMS: atom_id res chain seq x y z
N THR A 1 19.26 -10.17 3.36
CA THR A 1 20.57 -9.66 2.86
C THR A 1 20.56 -9.63 1.34
N LYS A 2 21.58 -9.04 0.67
CA LYS A 2 21.65 -9.05 -0.81
C LYS A 2 21.65 -10.46 -1.41
N ALA A 3 22.25 -11.45 -0.73
CA ALA A 3 22.24 -12.85 -1.19
C ALA A 3 20.82 -13.42 -1.29
N GLN A 4 20.01 -13.28 -0.23
CA GLN A 4 18.60 -13.72 -0.23
C GLN A 4 17.76 -12.95 -1.25
N ILE A 5 18.03 -11.65 -1.41
CA ILE A 5 17.36 -10.83 -2.43
C ILE A 5 17.65 -11.37 -3.83
N ASN A 6 18.89 -11.77 -4.12
CA ASN A 6 19.27 -12.33 -5.42
C ASN A 6 18.56 -13.67 -5.70
N GLU A 7 18.31 -14.49 -4.68
CA GLU A 7 17.52 -15.72 -4.82
C GLU A 7 16.07 -15.38 -5.24
N ILE A 8 15.44 -14.41 -4.58
CA ILE A 8 14.08 -13.95 -4.90
C ILE A 8 14.04 -13.34 -6.31
N ILE A 9 14.98 -12.45 -6.65
CA ILE A 9 15.05 -11.85 -7.99
C ILE A 9 15.32 -12.92 -9.06
N GLY A 10 16.15 -13.92 -8.76
CA GLY A 10 16.42 -15.05 -9.65
C GLY A 10 15.17 -15.87 -9.93
N PHE A 11 14.37 -16.13 -8.89
CA PHE A 11 13.06 -16.77 -9.04
C PHE A 11 12.12 -15.93 -9.93
N LEU A 12 11.99 -14.63 -9.66
CA LEU A 12 11.13 -13.73 -10.44
C LEU A 12 11.57 -13.59 -11.91
N LYS A 13 12.87 -13.67 -12.19
CA LYS A 13 13.40 -13.70 -13.58
C LYS A 13 13.08 -14.99 -14.31
N THR A 14 13.05 -16.12 -13.60
CA THR A 14 12.81 -17.43 -14.21
C THR A 14 11.34 -17.64 -14.52
N GLY A 15 10.44 -17.11 -13.68
CA GLY A 15 8.99 -17.21 -13.88
C GLY A 15 8.45 -18.63 -13.64
N PRO A 16 7.25 -18.95 -14.17
CA PRO A 16 6.42 -18.13 -15.05
C PRO A 16 5.74 -16.97 -14.29
N LEU A 17 5.66 -15.81 -14.94
CA LEU A 17 4.81 -14.68 -14.51
C LEU A 17 3.73 -14.47 -15.56
N ASN A 18 2.46 -14.38 -15.13
CA ASN A 18 1.36 -14.11 -16.04
C ASN A 18 1.47 -12.66 -16.56
N ALA A 19 1.38 -12.47 -17.87
CA ALA A 19 1.43 -11.14 -18.50
C ALA A 19 0.25 -10.24 -18.09
N ASP A 20 -0.87 -10.83 -17.66
CA ASP A 20 -2.06 -10.11 -17.20
C ASP A 20 -1.97 -9.72 -15.70
N THR A 21 -0.83 -9.94 -15.04
CA THR A 21 -0.63 -9.66 -13.61
C THR A 21 0.45 -8.60 -13.42
N GLU A 22 0.10 -7.49 -12.77
CA GLU A 22 1.08 -6.52 -12.28
C GLU A 22 1.74 -7.07 -11.00
N VAL A 23 3.07 -7.20 -11.02
CA VAL A 23 3.85 -7.72 -9.89
C VAL A 23 4.66 -6.58 -9.30
N ILE A 24 4.49 -6.34 -8.00
CA ILE A 24 5.18 -5.29 -7.25
C ILE A 24 5.87 -5.91 -6.04
N VAL A 25 7.15 -5.60 -5.82
CA VAL A 25 7.91 -6.06 -4.64
C VAL A 25 8.18 -4.92 -3.66
N GLY A 26 7.72 -5.06 -2.41
CA GLY A 26 7.97 -4.13 -1.32
C GLY A 26 9.35 -4.35 -0.70
N VAL A 27 10.26 -3.38 -0.81
CA VAL A 27 11.68 -3.54 -0.48
C VAL A 27 12.08 -2.60 0.66
N PRO A 28 12.86 -3.08 1.68
CA PRO A 28 13.43 -2.21 2.69
C PRO A 28 14.32 -1.12 2.05
N ALA A 29 14.23 0.11 2.56
CA ALA A 29 14.84 1.28 1.92
C ALA A 29 16.33 1.11 1.56
N ILE A 30 17.09 0.44 2.45
CA ILE A 30 18.53 0.17 2.28
C ILE A 30 18.87 -0.73 1.07
N TYR A 31 17.87 -1.38 0.46
CA TYR A 31 18.04 -2.28 -0.69
C TYR A 31 17.27 -1.82 -1.93
N LEU A 32 16.56 -0.69 -1.90
CA LEU A 32 15.70 -0.25 -3.01
C LEU A 32 16.46 -0.13 -4.34
N ASP A 33 17.55 0.63 -4.35
CA ASP A 33 18.36 0.86 -5.55
C ASP A 33 18.97 -0.45 -6.09
N PHE A 34 19.43 -1.32 -5.18
CA PHE A 34 19.95 -2.63 -5.54
C PHE A 34 18.87 -3.51 -6.19
N VAL A 35 17.67 -3.57 -5.62
CA VAL A 35 16.58 -4.36 -6.19
C VAL A 35 16.11 -3.75 -7.51
N ARG A 36 15.93 -2.43 -7.57
CA ARG A 36 15.48 -1.76 -8.79
C ARG A 36 16.41 -2.01 -9.97
N SER A 37 17.72 -2.02 -9.74
CA SER A 37 18.73 -2.29 -10.76
C SER A 37 18.78 -3.76 -11.21
N ASN A 38 18.25 -4.69 -10.42
CA ASN A 38 18.39 -6.13 -10.67
C ASN A 38 17.06 -6.84 -10.99
N ALA A 39 15.91 -6.26 -10.63
CA ALA A 39 14.59 -6.82 -10.91
C ALA A 39 14.33 -6.90 -12.43
N PRO A 40 13.58 -7.92 -12.91
CA PRO A 40 13.17 -7.98 -14.32
C PRO A 40 12.22 -6.83 -14.65
N SER A 41 12.17 -6.43 -15.92
CA SER A 41 11.42 -5.23 -16.36
C SER A 41 9.90 -5.31 -16.18
N ASN A 42 9.35 -6.51 -15.99
CA ASN A 42 7.94 -6.76 -15.72
C ASN A 42 7.62 -6.88 -14.21
N VAL A 43 8.57 -6.57 -13.33
CA VAL A 43 8.38 -6.50 -11.89
C VAL A 43 8.68 -5.08 -11.42
N GLU A 44 7.68 -4.45 -10.83
CA GLU A 44 7.79 -3.14 -10.21
C GLU A 44 8.39 -3.23 -8.80
N VAL A 45 9.00 -2.14 -8.34
CA VAL A 45 9.60 -2.03 -7.00
C VAL A 45 8.87 -0.96 -6.21
N ALA A 46 8.50 -1.27 -4.97
CA ALA A 46 7.87 -0.37 -4.04
C ALA A 46 8.73 -0.13 -2.79
N ALA A 47 8.77 1.12 -2.34
CA ALA A 47 9.23 1.44 -0.98
C ALA A 47 8.18 1.03 0.06
N GLN A 48 8.63 0.66 1.26
CA GLN A 48 7.73 0.25 2.34
C GLN A 48 7.11 1.40 3.13
N ASN A 49 7.62 2.63 2.96
CA ASN A 49 7.09 3.86 3.55
C ASN A 49 7.74 5.07 2.85
N ALA A 50 7.10 6.24 2.92
CA ALA A 50 7.67 7.54 2.58
C ALA A 50 7.05 8.65 3.44
N TYR A 51 7.69 9.81 3.50
CA TYR A 51 7.21 10.95 4.29
C TYR A 51 6.43 11.97 3.46
N LYS A 52 5.67 12.82 4.15
CA LYS A 52 4.76 13.82 3.58
C LYS A 52 5.44 15.15 3.17
N ALA A 53 6.74 15.13 2.89
CA ALA A 53 7.49 16.33 2.56
C ALA A 53 8.65 16.04 1.60
N GLU A 54 9.01 17.03 0.79
CA GLU A 54 10.10 16.93 -0.19
C GLU A 54 11.46 16.76 0.51
N LYS A 55 11.70 17.63 1.50
CA LYS A 55 12.94 17.77 2.28
C LYS A 55 12.64 18.49 3.59
N GLY A 56 13.56 18.39 4.54
CA GLY A 56 13.46 19.11 5.80
C GLY A 56 14.24 18.41 6.91
N ALA A 57 14.05 18.87 8.14
CA ALA A 57 14.65 18.27 9.34
C ALA A 57 13.89 17.00 9.77
N PHE A 58 13.87 15.99 8.91
CA PHE A 58 13.18 14.71 9.10
C PHE A 58 14.19 13.55 9.09
N THR A 59 15.11 13.55 10.05
CA THR A 59 16.18 12.54 10.14
C THR A 59 15.61 11.13 10.12
N GLY A 60 16.04 10.32 9.14
CA GLY A 60 15.65 8.91 8.99
C GLY A 60 14.49 8.68 8.01
N GLU A 61 13.77 9.72 7.59
CA GLU A 61 12.70 9.58 6.61
C GLU A 61 13.21 9.59 5.16
N THR A 62 12.42 9.01 4.25
CA THR A 62 12.65 9.02 2.79
C THR A 62 11.53 9.79 2.10
N SER A 63 11.86 10.69 1.18
CA SER A 63 10.84 11.44 0.43
C SER A 63 10.45 10.74 -0.87
N PRO A 64 9.23 10.97 -1.40
CA PRO A 64 8.83 10.51 -2.72
C PRO A 64 9.82 10.86 -3.84
N LEU A 65 10.44 12.04 -3.78
CA LEU A 65 11.41 12.46 -4.79
C LEU A 65 12.68 11.62 -4.77
N MET A 66 13.18 11.23 -3.59
CA MET A 66 14.32 10.32 -3.46
C MET A 66 14.00 8.95 -4.08
N LEU A 67 12.76 8.46 -3.93
CA LEU A 67 12.32 7.21 -4.54
C LEU A 67 12.29 7.31 -6.07
N LYS A 68 11.74 8.41 -6.60
CA LYS A 68 11.71 8.68 -8.05
C LYS A 68 13.12 8.77 -8.65
N ASP A 69 14.06 9.40 -7.94
CA ASP A 69 15.45 9.56 -8.37
C ASP A 69 16.14 8.21 -8.67
N ILE A 70 15.86 7.20 -7.84
CA ILE A 70 16.38 5.84 -8.04
C ILE A 70 15.45 4.95 -8.89
N GLY A 71 14.45 5.51 -9.57
CA GLY A 71 13.54 4.78 -10.47
C GLY A 71 12.52 3.88 -9.77
N VAL A 72 12.26 4.10 -8.47
CA VAL A 72 11.19 3.43 -7.71
C VAL A 72 9.91 4.25 -7.83
N ASN A 73 8.86 3.63 -8.36
CA ASN A 73 7.61 4.32 -8.69
C ASN A 73 6.42 3.98 -7.78
N TRP A 74 6.58 3.02 -6.86
CA TRP A 74 5.53 2.61 -5.94
C TRP A 74 5.92 2.85 -4.48
N VAL A 75 4.93 3.09 -3.63
CA VAL A 75 5.11 3.13 -2.17
C VAL A 75 3.92 2.51 -1.44
N ILE A 76 4.21 1.72 -0.42
CA ILE A 76 3.22 1.20 0.53
C ILE A 76 3.03 2.23 1.63
N LEU A 77 1.79 2.62 1.91
CA LEU A 77 1.45 3.63 2.92
C LEU A 77 0.29 3.15 3.78
N GLY A 78 0.38 3.45 5.07
CA GLY A 78 -0.63 3.06 6.05
C GLY A 78 -0.66 1.57 6.38
N HIS A 79 0.44 0.85 6.16
CA HIS A 79 0.57 -0.55 6.59
C HIS A 79 0.21 -0.70 8.07
N SER A 80 -0.44 -1.80 8.43
CA SER A 80 -0.88 -2.07 9.81
C SER A 80 0.22 -1.83 10.87
N GLU A 81 1.46 -2.24 10.60
CA GLU A 81 2.61 -2.00 11.50
C GLU A 81 2.89 -0.51 11.70
N ARG A 82 2.82 0.31 10.64
CA ARG A 82 2.97 1.77 10.73
C ARG A 82 1.89 2.39 11.61
N ARG A 83 0.65 1.89 11.50
CA ARG A 83 -0.49 2.36 12.29
C ARG A 83 -0.37 1.94 13.75
N GLN A 84 -0.16 0.65 14.01
CA GLN A 84 -0.28 0.05 15.35
C GLN A 84 1.01 0.16 16.17
N ILE A 85 2.17 -0.03 15.55
CA ILE A 85 3.46 -0.02 16.26
C ILE A 85 4.05 1.39 16.27
N PHE A 86 3.98 2.08 15.12
CA PHE A 86 4.59 3.41 14.96
C PHE A 86 3.60 4.57 15.13
N GLY A 87 2.31 4.28 15.35
CA GLY A 87 1.30 5.29 15.69
C GLY A 87 0.93 6.25 14.56
N GLU A 88 1.08 5.85 13.29
CA GLU A 88 0.66 6.71 12.18
C GLU A 88 -0.88 6.83 12.12
N SER A 89 -1.36 8.07 12.25
CA SER A 89 -2.79 8.38 12.17
C SER A 89 -3.32 8.36 10.74
N ASP A 90 -4.64 8.22 10.60
CA ASP A 90 -5.31 8.32 9.29
C ASP A 90 -5.00 9.63 8.56
N GLU A 91 -4.94 10.74 9.30
CA GLU A 91 -4.62 12.06 8.74
C GLU A 91 -3.19 12.09 8.18
N LEU A 92 -2.21 11.59 8.95
CA LEU A 92 -0.82 11.53 8.49
C LEU A 92 -0.68 10.65 7.25
N ILE A 93 -1.37 9.50 7.24
CA ILE A 93 -1.35 8.59 6.10
C ILE A 93 -1.99 9.25 4.88
N ALA A 94 -3.13 9.91 5.03
CA ALA A 94 -3.77 10.63 3.93
C ALA A 94 -2.90 11.76 3.37
N GLU A 95 -2.19 12.51 4.23
CA GLU A 95 -1.18 13.49 3.79
C GLU A 95 -0.03 12.85 3.01
N LYS A 96 0.47 11.69 3.48
CA LYS A 96 1.52 10.94 2.78
C LYS A 96 1.04 10.42 1.42
N VAL A 97 -0.18 9.89 1.34
CA VAL A 97 -0.77 9.40 0.09
C VAL A 97 -0.87 10.54 -0.92
N ALA A 98 -1.46 11.66 -0.52
CA ALA A 98 -1.59 12.83 -1.40
C ALA A 98 -0.23 13.36 -1.86
N PHE A 99 0.76 13.42 -0.96
CA PHE A 99 2.10 13.89 -1.31
C PHE A 99 2.86 12.91 -2.21
N ALA A 100 2.71 11.60 -2.03
CA ALA A 100 3.30 10.60 -2.90
C ALA A 100 2.73 10.69 -4.33
N LEU A 101 1.40 10.76 -4.46
CA LEU A 101 0.72 10.88 -5.75
C LEU A 101 1.07 12.18 -6.47
N SER A 102 1.12 13.32 -5.76
CA SER A 102 1.48 14.62 -6.36
C SER A 102 2.92 14.68 -6.88
N ASN A 103 3.79 13.78 -6.41
CA ASN A 103 5.16 13.62 -6.90
C ASN A 103 5.31 12.44 -7.88
N GLY A 104 4.19 11.92 -8.41
CA GLY A 104 4.18 10.92 -9.47
C GLY A 104 4.62 9.52 -9.02
N LEU A 105 4.45 9.19 -7.74
CA LEU A 105 4.43 7.81 -7.27
C LEU A 105 3.02 7.23 -7.40
N LYS A 106 2.96 5.91 -7.54
CA LYS A 106 1.78 5.10 -7.32
C LYS A 106 1.76 4.60 -5.87
N VAL A 107 0.58 4.39 -5.31
CA VAL A 107 0.40 4.10 -3.88
C VAL A 107 -0.35 2.80 -3.68
N ILE A 108 0.20 1.92 -2.84
CA ILE A 108 -0.53 0.82 -2.21
C ILE A 108 -0.97 1.33 -0.84
N ALA A 109 -2.25 1.70 -0.72
CA ALA A 109 -2.84 2.24 0.49
C ALA A 109 -3.46 1.12 1.33
N CYS A 110 -2.86 0.86 2.49
CA CYS A 110 -3.32 -0.20 3.37
C CYS A 110 -4.40 0.27 4.34
N ILE A 111 -5.44 -0.57 4.48
CA ILE A 111 -6.55 -0.40 5.41
C ILE A 111 -6.91 -1.74 6.04
N GLY A 112 -7.49 -1.71 7.24
CA GLY A 112 -7.89 -2.91 7.94
C GLY A 112 -8.23 -2.66 9.40
N GLU A 113 -9.03 -3.55 9.94
CA GLU A 113 -9.46 -3.57 11.32
C GLU A 113 -8.61 -4.49 12.20
N THR A 114 -8.54 -4.17 13.48
CA THR A 114 -8.01 -5.02 14.55
C THR A 114 -8.96 -6.17 14.89
N LEU A 115 -8.48 -7.17 15.65
CA LEU A 115 -9.32 -8.27 16.11
C LEU A 115 -10.51 -7.77 16.94
N ASP A 116 -10.25 -6.86 17.88
CA ASP A 116 -11.29 -6.31 18.76
C ASP A 116 -12.34 -5.52 17.98
N GLU A 117 -11.93 -4.76 16.97
CA GLU A 117 -12.85 -4.07 16.06
C GLU A 117 -13.69 -5.04 15.25
N ARG A 118 -13.10 -6.14 14.76
CA ARG A 118 -13.83 -7.21 14.06
C ARG A 118 -14.86 -7.88 14.95
N GLU A 119 -14.45 -8.32 16.13
CA GLU A 119 -15.31 -9.02 17.10
C GLU A 119 -16.44 -8.11 17.62
N SER A 120 -16.22 -6.79 17.62
CA SER A 120 -17.24 -5.79 17.94
C SER A 120 -18.12 -5.38 16.75
N GLY A 121 -17.97 -6.01 15.58
CA GLY A 121 -18.77 -5.70 14.38
C GLY A 121 -18.45 -4.35 13.73
N ARG A 122 -17.27 -3.78 13.97
CA ARG A 122 -16.85 -2.45 13.49
C ARG A 122 -15.97 -2.47 12.23
N THR A 123 -15.85 -3.61 11.54
CA THR A 123 -14.99 -3.71 10.35
C THR A 123 -15.31 -2.64 9.32
N GLU A 124 -16.57 -2.48 8.93
CA GLU A 124 -16.99 -1.48 7.93
C GLU A 124 -16.71 -0.05 8.40
N GLU A 125 -17.02 0.27 9.65
CA GLU A 125 -16.73 1.58 10.25
C GLU A 125 -15.24 1.93 10.11
N VAL A 126 -14.35 0.98 10.44
CA VAL A 126 -12.91 1.18 10.41
C VAL A 126 -12.39 1.36 8.98
N VAL A 127 -12.73 0.45 8.07
CA VAL A 127 -12.21 0.51 6.70
C VAL A 127 -12.78 1.71 5.94
N PHE A 128 -14.03 2.11 6.20
CA PHE A 128 -14.63 3.32 5.62
C PHE A 128 -14.00 4.58 6.18
N ARG A 129 -13.76 4.67 7.49
CA ARG A 129 -13.06 5.82 8.09
C ARG A 129 -11.66 6.00 7.50
N GLN A 130 -10.88 4.92 7.40
CA GLN A 130 -9.53 4.96 6.84
C GLN A 130 -9.54 5.35 5.35
N THR A 131 -10.48 4.79 4.57
CA THR A 131 -10.65 5.13 3.14
C THR A 131 -11.11 6.57 2.95
N GLN A 132 -12.04 7.05 3.79
CA GLN A 132 -12.53 8.43 3.76
C GLN A 132 -11.43 9.45 4.04
N ALA A 133 -10.51 9.17 4.97
CA ALA A 133 -9.38 10.05 5.24
C ALA A 133 -8.53 10.27 3.98
N ILE A 134 -8.25 9.19 3.23
CA ILE A 134 -7.54 9.26 1.95
C ILE A 134 -8.36 10.04 0.92
N ALA A 135 -9.65 9.71 0.77
CA ALA A 135 -10.58 10.37 -0.16
C ALA A 135 -10.72 11.88 0.08
N ASN A 136 -10.52 12.34 1.32
CA ASN A 136 -10.55 13.77 1.66
C ASN A 136 -9.32 14.54 1.15
N LYS A 137 -8.23 13.86 0.77
CA LYS A 137 -6.98 14.48 0.34
C LYS A 137 -6.68 14.28 -1.14
N ILE A 138 -7.37 13.35 -1.81
CA ILE A 138 -7.11 13.01 -3.21
C ILE A 138 -8.42 12.98 -4.01
N SER A 139 -8.34 13.43 -5.26
CA SER A 139 -9.45 13.34 -6.22
C SER A 139 -9.20 12.30 -7.31
N ASP A 140 -7.94 12.09 -7.68
CA ASP A 140 -7.51 11.10 -8.67
C ASP A 140 -7.02 9.83 -7.97
N TRP A 141 -7.64 8.70 -8.35
CA TRP A 141 -7.36 7.37 -7.81
C TRP A 141 -6.67 6.44 -8.82
N SER A 142 -6.36 6.93 -10.03
CA SER A 142 -5.79 6.15 -11.13
C SER A 142 -4.46 5.46 -10.78
N ASN A 143 -3.75 5.97 -9.77
CA ASN A 143 -2.47 5.46 -9.30
C ASN A 143 -2.54 4.93 -7.85
N VAL A 144 -3.74 4.51 -7.40
CA VAL A 144 -3.97 3.99 -6.05
C VAL A 144 -4.50 2.55 -6.13
N VAL A 145 -3.88 1.67 -5.35
CA VAL A 145 -4.39 0.33 -5.03
C VAL A 145 -4.76 0.32 -3.55
N ILE A 146 -5.97 -0.11 -3.22
CA ILE A 146 -6.37 -0.32 -1.83
C ILE A 146 -6.03 -1.76 -1.43
N ALA A 147 -5.18 -1.93 -0.43
CA ALA A 147 -4.89 -3.22 0.18
C ALA A 147 -5.72 -3.37 1.47
N TYR A 148 -6.76 -4.20 1.41
CA TYR A 148 -7.48 -4.63 2.61
C TYR A 148 -6.68 -5.73 3.32
N GLU A 149 -6.13 -5.40 4.48
CA GLU A 149 -5.33 -6.30 5.32
C GLU A 149 -5.85 -6.30 6.76
N PRO A 150 -6.77 -7.21 7.14
CA PRO A 150 -7.21 -7.32 8.53
C PRO A 150 -6.00 -7.59 9.43
N VAL A 151 -5.78 -6.74 10.43
CA VAL A 151 -4.56 -6.75 11.27
C VAL A 151 -4.37 -8.11 11.95
N TRP A 152 -5.48 -8.74 12.32
CA TRP A 152 -5.50 -10.06 12.97
C TRP A 152 -5.06 -11.22 12.06
N ALA A 153 -4.97 -11.01 10.75
CA ALA A 153 -4.51 -12.01 9.78
C ALA A 153 -3.01 -11.89 9.42
N ILE A 154 -2.33 -10.84 9.89
CA ILE A 154 -0.94 -10.54 9.51
C ILE A 154 0.01 -11.30 10.43
N GLY A 155 0.73 -12.28 9.87
CA GLY A 155 1.75 -13.04 10.60
C GLY A 155 1.23 -13.97 11.71
N THR A 156 -0.09 -14.11 11.87
CA THR A 156 -0.71 -14.93 12.93
C THR A 156 -1.02 -16.36 12.51
N GLY A 157 -0.93 -16.67 11.22
CA GLY A 157 -1.38 -17.94 10.64
C GLY A 157 -2.92 -18.09 10.57
N LYS A 158 -3.67 -17.10 11.07
CA LYS A 158 -5.12 -17.00 10.82
C LYS A 158 -5.33 -16.21 9.54
N THR A 159 -6.16 -16.71 8.64
CA THR A 159 -6.50 -16.03 7.39
C THR A 159 -7.99 -15.74 7.36
N ALA A 160 -8.37 -14.57 6.83
CA ALA A 160 -9.76 -14.33 6.48
C ALA A 160 -10.24 -15.41 5.51
N THR A 161 -11.46 -15.90 5.71
CA THR A 161 -12.07 -16.79 4.72
C THR A 161 -12.30 -16.00 3.42
N PRO A 162 -12.31 -16.66 2.25
CA PRO A 162 -12.61 -15.97 0.99
C PRO A 162 -13.92 -15.16 1.03
N GLN A 163 -14.94 -15.66 1.74
CA GLN A 163 -16.20 -14.95 1.91
C GLN A 163 -16.05 -13.68 2.75
N GLN A 164 -15.29 -13.74 3.87
CA GLN A 164 -15.04 -12.56 4.70
C GLN A 164 -14.30 -11.46 3.93
N ALA A 165 -13.30 -11.83 3.13
CA ALA A 165 -12.60 -10.87 2.28
C ALA A 165 -13.54 -10.30 1.21
N GLN A 166 -14.32 -11.16 0.54
CA GLN A 166 -15.27 -10.74 -0.49
C GLN A 166 -16.33 -9.77 0.04
N ASP A 167 -16.87 -10.02 1.23
CA ASP A 167 -17.90 -9.16 1.84
C ASP A 167 -17.35 -7.75 2.09
N VAL A 168 -16.14 -7.65 2.65
CA VAL A 168 -15.48 -6.37 2.92
C VAL A 168 -15.11 -5.66 1.61
N HIS A 169 -14.55 -6.37 0.62
CA HIS A 169 -14.22 -5.78 -0.68
C HIS A 169 -15.46 -5.26 -1.40
N LYS A 170 -16.58 -5.99 -1.34
CA LYS A 170 -17.86 -5.57 -1.91
C LYS A 170 -18.38 -4.31 -1.20
N ALA A 171 -18.37 -4.29 0.14
CA ALA A 171 -18.82 -3.15 0.93
C ALA A 171 -17.94 -1.91 0.65
N LEU A 172 -16.62 -2.07 0.57
CA LEU A 172 -15.68 -1.01 0.19
C LEU A 172 -15.97 -0.44 -1.21
N ARG A 173 -16.12 -1.28 -2.24
CA ARG A 173 -16.46 -0.80 -3.59
C ARG A 173 -17.81 -0.09 -3.63
N GLN A 174 -18.82 -0.57 -2.89
CA GLN A 174 -20.11 0.12 -2.78
C GLN A 174 -19.97 1.49 -2.11
N TRP A 175 -19.16 1.56 -1.05
CA TRP A 175 -18.87 2.81 -0.36
C TRP A 175 -18.14 3.79 -1.29
N ILE A 176 -17.12 3.34 -2.02
CA ILE A 176 -16.38 4.15 -3.01
C ILE A 176 -17.33 4.64 -4.11
N SER A 177 -18.20 3.76 -4.63
CA SER A 177 -19.15 4.11 -5.68
C SER A 177 -20.10 5.23 -5.25
N LYS A 178 -20.50 5.23 -3.97
CA LYS A 178 -21.44 6.20 -3.41
C LYS A 178 -20.78 7.53 -3.04
N ASN A 179 -19.57 7.49 -2.48
CA ASN A 179 -18.94 8.66 -1.87
C ASN A 179 -17.85 9.30 -2.75
N ILE A 180 -17.32 8.58 -3.75
CA ILE A 180 -16.28 9.06 -4.66
C ILE A 180 -16.83 9.09 -6.09
N SER A 181 -16.95 7.93 -6.75
CA SER A 181 -17.64 7.77 -8.04
C SER A 181 -17.75 6.30 -8.43
N ALA A 182 -18.71 5.98 -9.30
CA ALA A 182 -18.84 4.64 -9.88
C ALA A 182 -17.61 4.23 -10.70
N ASP A 183 -16.98 5.18 -11.42
CA ASP A 183 -15.81 4.90 -12.25
C ASP A 183 -14.61 4.47 -11.40
N VAL A 184 -14.36 5.18 -10.28
CA VAL A 184 -13.30 4.79 -9.33
C VAL A 184 -13.59 3.42 -8.71
N ALA A 185 -14.85 3.14 -8.36
CA ALA A 185 -15.23 1.84 -7.78
C ALA A 185 -15.06 0.66 -8.73
N ASN A 186 -15.13 0.89 -10.05
CA ASN A 186 -14.91 -0.14 -11.06
C ASN A 186 -13.42 -0.35 -11.38
N ALA A 187 -12.58 0.63 -11.07
CA ALA A 187 -11.15 0.62 -11.35
C ALA A 187 -10.29 0.09 -10.18
N ILE A 188 -10.85 -0.03 -8.96
CA ILE A 188 -10.17 -0.47 -7.72
C ILE A 188 -10.67 -1.84 -7.25
#